data_AF-A0A519W3W8-F1
#
_entry.id   AF-A0A519W3W8-F1
#
_cell.length_a   1.000
_cell.length_b   1.000
_cell.length_c   1.000
_cell.angle_alpha   90.00
_cell.angle_beta   90.00
_cell.angle_gamma   90.00
#
_symmetry.space_group_name_H-M   'P 1'
#
loop_
_entity.id
_entity.type
_entity.pdbx_description
1 polymer ?
#
loop_
_entity_poly.entity_id
_entity_poly.type
_entity_poly.pdbx_seq_one_letter_code
_entity_poly.pdbx_strand_id
1 'polypeptide(L)'
;MRRLISKQISLKKRTGVFGLLLLIGMLISACHKEDEKGYVMDAKQFAMSVKQEQLYQSEVLARLEKGQGSSALANLANKRRLSSAAYNNDLASFDFLKDTNSFDLSEKHVFNLANADNKMGEEHLRTLLSMLIDSDQTLIGLHVKASSNQGVQDERLRFWAREKISSLQRNLDEVQKIKL
;
A
#
# COMPACT_ATOMS: atom_id res chain seq x y z
N MET A 1 -56.11 28.02 -7.25
CA MET A 1 -54.67 27.80 -7.56
C MET A 1 -53.77 27.43 -6.37
N ARG A 2 -54.14 27.63 -5.09
CA ARG A 2 -53.26 27.31 -3.94
C ARG A 2 -53.23 25.83 -3.48
N ARG A 3 -54.25 25.01 -3.80
CA ARG A 3 -54.30 23.60 -3.37
C ARG A 3 -53.43 22.63 -4.18
N LEU A 4 -53.09 22.97 -5.44
CA LEU A 4 -52.31 22.09 -6.31
C LEU A 4 -50.79 22.17 -6.04
N ILE A 5 -50.29 23.32 -5.56
CA ILE A 5 -48.87 23.52 -5.26
C ILE A 5 -48.46 22.74 -3.99
N SER A 6 -49.35 22.61 -3.01
CA SER A 6 -49.08 21.90 -1.74
C SER A 6 -48.88 20.38 -1.93
N LYS A 7 -49.63 19.73 -2.83
CA LYS A 7 -49.48 18.28 -3.10
C LYS A 7 -48.18 17.92 -3.82
N GLN A 8 -47.71 18.76 -4.74
CA GLN A 8 -46.46 18.54 -5.48
C GLN A 8 -45.21 18.60 -4.58
N ILE A 9 -45.21 19.46 -3.56
CA ILE A 9 -44.10 19.58 -2.59
C ILE A 9 -44.06 18.36 -1.63
N SER A 10 -45.23 17.82 -1.26
CA SER A 10 -45.33 16.65 -0.37
C SER A 10 -44.84 15.35 -1.03
N LEU A 11 -45.00 15.19 -2.34
CA LEU A 11 -44.55 14.01 -3.07
C LEU A 11 -43.04 14.03 -3.36
N LYS A 12 -42.46 15.19 -3.69
CA LYS A 12 -41.01 15.36 -3.91
C LYS A 12 -40.17 15.08 -2.65
N LYS A 13 -40.67 15.42 -1.46
CA LYS A 13 -39.97 15.14 -0.19
C LYS A 13 -39.95 13.66 0.17
N ARG A 14 -40.99 12.89 -0.19
CA ARG A 14 -41.05 11.45 0.10
C ARG A 14 -40.16 10.63 -0.84
N THR A 15 -40.03 11.00 -2.11
CA THR A 15 -39.18 10.27 -3.06
C THR A 15 -37.68 10.55 -2.87
N GLY A 16 -37.30 11.75 -2.44
CA GLY A 16 -35.89 12.09 -2.16
C GLY A 16 -35.30 11.33 -0.96
N VAL A 17 -36.09 11.07 0.08
CA VAL A 17 -35.62 10.35 1.28
C VAL A 17 -35.50 8.84 1.01
N PHE A 18 -36.42 8.26 0.24
CA PHE A 18 -36.33 6.84 -0.15
C PHE A 18 -35.18 6.56 -1.13
N GLY A 19 -34.89 7.48 -2.07
CA GLY A 19 -33.74 7.35 -2.97
C GLY A 19 -32.40 7.47 -2.25
N LEU A 20 -32.30 8.36 -1.25
CA LEU A 20 -31.09 8.52 -0.45
C LEU A 20 -30.85 7.32 0.48
N LEU A 21 -31.89 6.74 1.06
CA LEU A 21 -31.79 5.52 1.88
C LEU A 21 -31.39 4.28 1.07
N LEU A 22 -31.83 4.16 -0.20
CA LEU A 22 -31.40 3.10 -1.12
C LEU A 22 -29.92 3.23 -1.53
N LEU A 23 -29.43 4.46 -1.72
CA LEU A 23 -28.02 4.74 -2.00
C LEU A 23 -27.11 4.47 -0.80
N ILE A 24 -27.56 4.77 0.42
CA ILE A 24 -26.84 4.44 1.65
C ILE A 24 -26.81 2.92 1.87
N GLY A 25 -27.89 2.20 1.55
CA GLY A 25 -27.95 0.74 1.65
C GLY A 25 -26.98 0.00 0.70
N MET A 26 -26.72 0.54 -0.49
CA MET A 26 -25.76 -0.06 -1.43
C MET A 26 -24.29 0.13 -1.03
N LEU A 27 -23.98 1.12 -0.18
CA LEU A 27 -22.62 1.33 0.35
C LEU A 27 -22.25 0.35 1.48
N ILE A 28 -23.22 -0.39 2.04
CA ILE A 28 -22.99 -1.39 3.10
C ILE A 28 -22.86 -2.81 2.52
N SER A 29 -23.29 -3.02 1.27
CA SER A 29 -23.23 -4.33 0.60
C SER A 29 -21.87 -4.63 -0.05
N ALA A 30 -20.90 -3.72 0.04
CA ALA A 30 -19.51 -3.97 -0.31
C ALA A 30 -18.69 -4.45 0.91
N CYS A 31 -19.32 -5.04 1.93
CA CYS A 31 -18.64 -6.03 2.75
C CYS A 31 -18.45 -7.27 1.88
N HIS A 32 -17.33 -7.31 1.14
CA HIS A 32 -16.77 -8.56 0.66
C HIS A 32 -16.80 -9.52 1.86
N LYS A 33 -17.41 -10.70 1.71
CA LYS A 33 -17.20 -11.78 2.68
C LYS A 33 -15.69 -11.89 2.85
N GLU A 34 -15.20 -11.52 4.02
CA GLU A 34 -13.83 -11.80 4.42
C GLU A 34 -13.68 -13.30 4.26
N ASP A 35 -12.94 -13.71 3.23
CA ASP A 35 -12.59 -15.10 3.04
C ASP A 35 -11.82 -15.47 4.31
N GLU A 36 -12.42 -16.30 5.18
CA GLU A 36 -11.85 -16.68 6.49
C GLU A 36 -10.45 -17.34 6.34
N LYS A 37 -10.07 -17.71 5.12
CA LYS A 37 -8.73 -18.20 4.78
C LYS A 37 -7.84 -17.15 4.09
N GLY A 38 -8.43 -16.08 3.57
CA GLY A 38 -7.75 -15.00 2.85
C GLY A 38 -6.76 -14.22 3.73
N TYR A 39 -6.97 -14.24 5.05
CA TYR A 39 -6.11 -13.54 6.01
C TYR A 39 -4.98 -14.40 6.58
N VAL A 40 -5.05 -15.73 6.45
CA VAL A 40 -3.98 -16.63 6.93
C VAL A 40 -2.69 -16.38 6.15
N MET A 41 -1.60 -16.19 6.89
CA MET A 41 -0.28 -15.90 6.33
C MET A 41 0.81 -16.65 7.08
N ASP A 42 1.64 -17.40 6.35
CA ASP A 42 2.84 -17.99 6.96
C ASP A 42 3.85 -16.90 7.31
N ALA A 43 4.55 -17.06 8.44
CA ALA A 43 5.49 -16.05 8.93
C ALA A 43 6.73 -15.92 8.04
N LYS A 44 7.23 -17.04 7.49
CA LYS A 44 8.36 -17.02 6.56
C LYS A 44 7.93 -16.41 5.22
N GLN A 45 6.75 -16.78 4.73
CA GLN A 45 6.16 -16.16 3.54
C GLN A 45 6.01 -14.64 3.71
N PHE A 46 5.48 -14.17 4.85
CA PHE A 46 5.40 -12.75 5.16
C PHE A 46 6.77 -12.08 5.12
N ALA A 47 7.75 -12.64 5.83
CA ALA A 47 9.11 -12.09 5.88
C ALA A 47 9.76 -12.03 4.48
N MET A 48 9.63 -13.09 3.68
CA MET A 48 10.15 -13.12 2.32
C MET A 48 9.46 -12.07 1.43
N SER A 49 8.14 -11.98 1.47
CA SER A 49 7.38 -11.00 0.67
C SER A 49 7.74 -9.56 1.01
N VAL A 50 7.81 -9.20 2.30
CA VAL A 50 8.16 -7.81 2.68
C VAL A 50 9.61 -7.48 2.32
N LYS A 51 10.53 -8.43 2.47
CA LYS A 51 11.94 -8.26 2.10
C LYS A 51 12.13 -8.08 0.60
N GLN A 52 11.46 -8.90 -0.20
CA GLN A 52 11.46 -8.80 -1.67
C GLN A 52 10.89 -7.47 -2.15
N GLU A 53 9.81 -6.99 -1.52
CA GLU A 53 9.21 -5.70 -1.82
C GLU A 53 10.14 -4.54 -1.43
N GLN A 54 10.83 -4.62 -0.29
CA GLN A 54 11.81 -3.60 0.11
C GLN A 54 13.04 -3.54 -0.80
N LEU A 55 13.51 -4.70 -1.29
CA LEU A 55 14.56 -4.73 -2.31
C LEU A 55 14.09 -4.05 -3.59
N TYR A 56 12.86 -4.32 -4.03
CA TYR A 56 12.27 -3.64 -5.18
C TYR A 56 12.18 -2.13 -4.98
N GLN A 57 11.74 -1.65 -3.80
CA GLN A 57 11.77 -0.22 -3.48
C GLN A 57 13.17 0.37 -3.55
N SER A 58 14.19 -0.34 -3.05
CA SER A 58 15.59 0.10 -3.12
C SER A 58 16.06 0.31 -4.56
N GLU A 59 15.71 -0.62 -5.45
CA GLU A 59 16.04 -0.54 -6.89
C GLU A 59 15.33 0.61 -7.60
N VAL A 60 14.07 0.87 -7.25
CA VAL A 60 13.31 2.02 -7.77
C VAL A 60 13.91 3.34 -7.28
N LEU A 61 14.25 3.43 -5.98
CA LEU A 61 14.83 4.64 -5.39
C LEU A 61 16.22 4.95 -5.97
N ALA A 62 17.04 3.94 -6.23
CA ALA A 62 18.35 4.12 -6.86
C ALA A 62 18.21 4.71 -8.28
N ARG A 63 17.16 4.35 -9.03
CA ARG A 63 16.85 4.92 -10.35
C ARG A 63 16.33 6.35 -10.24
N LEU A 64 15.45 6.62 -9.26
CA LEU A 64 14.94 7.96 -8.97
C LEU A 64 16.07 8.95 -8.63
N GLU A 65 17.05 8.52 -7.83
CA GLU A 65 18.20 9.35 -7.44
C GLU A 65 19.10 9.69 -8.63
N LYS A 66 19.38 8.71 -9.50
CA LYS A 66 20.22 8.90 -10.70
C LYS A 66 19.57 9.80 -11.76
N GLY A 67 18.24 9.85 -11.83
CA GLY A 67 17.52 10.34 -12.99
C GLY A 67 17.48 11.86 -13.19
N GLN A 68 17.64 12.71 -12.16
CA GLN A 68 17.23 14.12 -12.28
C GLN A 68 17.99 15.15 -11.40
N GLY A 69 18.90 14.75 -10.50
CA GLY A 69 19.62 15.71 -9.65
C GLY A 69 18.74 16.54 -8.69
N SER A 70 17.48 16.12 -8.46
CA SER A 70 16.56 16.77 -7.53
C SER A 70 16.95 16.44 -6.09
N SER A 71 17.27 17.46 -5.30
CA SER A 71 17.58 17.31 -3.87
C SER A 71 16.41 16.71 -3.09
N ALA A 72 15.16 16.97 -3.51
CA ALA A 72 13.98 16.38 -2.91
C ALA A 72 13.92 14.85 -3.13
N LEU A 73 14.24 14.38 -4.35
CA LEU A 73 14.27 12.95 -4.65
C LEU A 73 15.45 12.24 -3.97
N ALA A 74 16.62 12.88 -3.92
CA ALA A 74 17.76 12.37 -3.17
C ALA A 74 17.46 12.25 -1.66
N ASN A 75 16.80 13.26 -1.08
CA ASN A 75 16.37 13.22 0.32
C ASN A 75 15.35 12.12 0.58
N LEU A 76 14.38 11.91 -0.33
CA LEU A 76 13.44 10.79 -0.26
C LEU A 76 14.18 9.45 -0.27
N ALA A 77 15.08 9.24 -1.24
CA ALA A 77 15.85 8.01 -1.37
C ALA A 77 16.66 7.71 -0.10
N ASN A 78 17.36 8.72 0.43
CA ASN A 78 18.13 8.57 1.66
C ASN A 78 17.25 8.23 2.87
N LYS A 79 16.13 8.94 3.06
CA LYS A 79 15.17 8.68 4.13
C LYS A 79 14.61 7.27 4.06
N ARG A 80 14.22 6.82 2.86
CA ARG A 80 13.68 5.47 2.65
C ARG A 80 14.72 4.38 2.88
N ARG A 81 15.97 4.59 2.47
CA ARG A 81 17.08 3.66 2.73
C ARG A 81 17.32 3.47 4.23
N LEU A 82 17.34 4.55 5.01
CA LEU A 82 17.48 4.50 6.47
C LEU A 82 16.28 3.78 7.13
N SER A 83 15.06 4.08 6.69
CA SER A 83 13.86 3.40 7.18
C SER A 83 13.84 1.91 6.86
N SER A 84 14.29 1.52 5.66
CA SER A 84 14.38 0.12 5.23
C SER A 84 15.44 -0.64 6.01
N ALA A 85 16.60 -0.03 6.28
CA ALA A 85 17.63 -0.64 7.13
C ALA A 85 17.12 -0.88 8.56
N ALA A 86 16.47 0.12 9.17
CA ALA A 86 15.88 -0.04 10.50
C ALA A 86 14.79 -1.11 10.52
N TYR A 87 13.92 -1.12 9.51
CA TYR A 87 12.88 -2.15 9.36
C TYR A 87 13.47 -3.56 9.27
N ASN A 88 14.50 -3.76 8.45
CA ASN A 88 15.12 -5.08 8.27
C ASN A 88 15.86 -5.54 9.53
N ASN A 89 16.48 -4.62 10.27
CA ASN A 89 17.07 -4.92 11.58
C ASN A 89 16.00 -5.39 12.58
N ASP A 90 14.84 -4.71 12.63
CA ASP A 90 13.75 -5.13 13.51
C ASP A 90 13.22 -6.51 13.09
N LEU A 91 13.04 -6.76 11.79
CA LEU A 91 12.57 -8.06 11.29
C LEU A 91 13.59 -9.19 11.55
N ALA A 92 14.89 -8.89 11.55
CA ALA A 92 15.95 -9.85 11.87
C ALA A 92 15.99 -10.24 13.36
N SER A 93 15.32 -9.48 14.24
CA SER A 93 15.22 -9.83 15.67
C SER A 93 14.36 -11.07 15.95
N PHE A 94 13.57 -11.53 14.96
CA PHE A 94 12.76 -12.74 15.05
C PHE A 94 13.60 -13.96 14.64
N ASP A 95 14.13 -14.68 15.62
CA ASP A 95 15.06 -15.81 15.39
C ASP A 95 14.52 -16.89 14.43
N PHE A 96 13.21 -17.14 14.44
CA PHE A 96 12.57 -18.14 13.56
C PHE A 96 12.49 -17.71 12.09
N LEU A 97 12.88 -16.46 11.77
CA LEU A 97 12.95 -15.92 10.41
C LEU A 97 14.38 -15.91 9.83
N LYS A 98 15.39 -16.39 10.56
CA LYS A 98 16.81 -16.33 10.13
C LYS A 98 17.08 -16.95 8.74
N ASP A 99 16.31 -17.96 8.34
CA ASP A 99 16.47 -18.63 7.03
C ASP A 99 15.88 -17.84 5.85
N THR A 100 15.27 -16.67 6.09
CA THR A 100 14.64 -15.84 5.05
C THR A 100 15.55 -14.75 4.49
N ASN A 101 16.87 -14.91 4.64
CA ASN A 101 17.86 -13.89 4.28
C ASN A 101 18.31 -13.93 2.81
N SER A 102 18.00 -15.01 2.09
CA SER A 102 18.25 -15.12 0.66
C SER A 102 16.95 -14.96 -0.10
N PHE A 103 16.82 -13.90 -0.88
CA PHE A 103 15.68 -13.63 -1.74
C PHE A 103 16.11 -12.74 -2.90
N ASP A 104 15.53 -12.99 -4.07
CA ASP A 104 15.75 -12.20 -5.27
C ASP A 104 14.49 -11.40 -5.62
N LEU A 105 14.63 -10.43 -6.52
CA LEU A 105 13.47 -9.79 -7.13
C LEU A 105 12.58 -10.83 -7.83
N SER A 106 11.26 -10.62 -7.77
CA SER A 106 10.34 -11.46 -8.53
C SER A 106 10.49 -11.16 -10.02
N GLU A 107 10.12 -12.11 -10.88
CA GLU A 107 10.09 -11.89 -12.33
C GLU A 107 9.26 -10.65 -12.71
N LYS A 108 8.14 -10.43 -12.00
CA LYS A 108 7.30 -9.24 -12.14
C LYS A 108 8.08 -7.96 -11.81
N HIS A 109 8.86 -7.95 -10.72
CA HIS A 109 9.67 -6.79 -10.34
C HIS A 109 10.76 -6.51 -11.37
N VAL A 110 11.45 -7.54 -11.84
CA VAL A 110 12.47 -7.41 -12.89
C VAL A 110 11.87 -6.84 -14.17
N PHE A 111 10.72 -7.37 -14.61
CA PHE A 111 10.01 -6.88 -15.78
C PHE A 111 9.58 -5.41 -15.64
N ASN A 112 9.04 -5.03 -14.48
CA ASN A 112 8.63 -3.66 -14.22
C ASN A 112 9.82 -2.68 -14.23
N LEU A 113 10.96 -3.06 -13.64
CA LEU A 113 12.18 -2.25 -13.69
C LEU A 113 12.68 -2.08 -15.13
N ALA A 114 12.74 -3.16 -15.90
CA ALA A 114 13.14 -3.11 -17.30
C ALA A 114 12.23 -2.20 -18.14
N ASN A 115 10.92 -2.25 -17.90
CA ASN A 115 9.97 -1.36 -18.57
C ASN A 115 10.16 0.12 -18.20
N ALA A 116 10.49 0.41 -16.94
CA ALA A 116 10.82 1.77 -16.51
C ALA A 116 12.11 2.26 -17.18
N ASP A 117 13.14 1.41 -17.25
CA ASP A 117 14.45 1.72 -17.82
C ASP A 117 14.38 2.02 -19.34
N ASN A 118 13.31 1.60 -20.03
CA ASN A 118 13.03 1.94 -21.43
C ASN A 118 12.39 3.31 -21.64
N LYS A 119 12.06 4.04 -20.57
CA LYS A 119 11.45 5.38 -20.63
C LYS A 119 12.49 6.45 -20.37
N MET A 120 12.20 7.70 -20.76
CA MET A 120 13.09 8.84 -20.52
C MET A 120 12.34 10.06 -19.96
N GLY A 121 13.10 11.02 -19.40
CA GLY A 121 12.57 12.29 -18.93
C GLY A 121 11.49 12.17 -17.86
N GLU A 122 10.45 13.00 -17.97
CA GLU A 122 9.34 13.03 -17.02
C GLU A 122 8.53 11.72 -17.02
N GLU A 123 8.41 11.04 -18.15
CA GLU A 123 7.68 9.77 -18.25
C GLU A 123 8.35 8.67 -17.42
N HIS A 124 9.68 8.60 -17.48
CA HIS A 124 10.47 7.70 -16.64
C HIS A 124 10.24 8.00 -15.16
N LEU A 125 10.34 9.27 -14.78
CA LEU A 125 10.14 9.71 -13.39
C LEU A 125 8.72 9.38 -12.88
N ARG A 126 7.68 9.66 -13.68
CA ARG A 126 6.29 9.35 -13.35
C ARG A 126 6.09 7.85 -13.15
N THR A 127 6.73 7.04 -14.00
CA THR A 127 6.66 5.58 -13.91
C THR A 127 7.31 5.09 -12.62
N LEU A 128 8.51 5.55 -12.29
CA LEU A 128 9.20 5.17 -11.06
C LEU A 128 8.44 5.59 -9.79
N LEU A 129 7.85 6.79 -9.76
CA LEU A 129 7.01 7.22 -8.64
C LEU A 129 5.75 6.37 -8.51
N SER A 130 5.10 6.00 -9.62
CA SER A 130 3.96 5.08 -9.61
C SER A 130 4.35 3.70 -9.07
N MET A 131 5.50 3.16 -9.50
CA MET A 131 6.01 1.88 -8.99
C MET A 131 6.26 1.92 -7.48
N LEU A 132 6.77 3.04 -6.95
CA LEU A 132 6.98 3.22 -5.52
C LEU A 132 5.65 3.29 -4.74
N ILE A 133 4.63 3.96 -5.30
CA ILE A 133 3.26 4.01 -4.75
C ILE A 133 2.66 2.60 -4.68
N ASP A 134 2.70 1.85 -5.78
CA ASP A 134 2.15 0.49 -5.86
C ASP A 134 2.86 -0.45 -4.86
N SER A 135 4.17 -0.26 -4.72
CA SER A 135 4.99 -1.00 -3.77
C SER A 135 4.66 -0.66 -2.31
N ASP A 136 4.49 0.62 -1.97
CA ASP A 136 4.07 1.05 -0.63
C ASP A 136 2.69 0.48 -0.28
N GLN A 137 1.75 0.49 -1.23
CA GLN A 137 0.43 -0.13 -1.05
C GLN A 137 0.53 -1.65 -0.84
N THR A 138 1.42 -2.33 -1.56
CA THR A 138 1.68 -3.76 -1.39
C THR A 138 2.22 -4.06 0.00
N LEU A 139 3.21 -3.29 0.48
CA LEU A 139 3.73 -3.41 1.84
C LEU A 139 2.64 -3.21 2.88
N ILE A 140 1.80 -2.18 2.75
CA ILE A 140 0.67 -1.95 3.66
C ILE A 140 -0.29 -3.15 3.65
N GLY A 141 -0.64 -3.67 2.48
CA GLY A 141 -1.50 -4.85 2.34
C GLY A 141 -0.94 -6.09 3.04
N LEU A 142 0.36 -6.35 2.89
CA LEU A 142 1.05 -7.45 3.58
C LEU A 142 0.96 -7.29 5.11
N HIS A 143 1.11 -6.07 5.63
CA HIS A 143 1.05 -5.81 7.08
C HIS A 143 -0.37 -5.87 7.63
N VAL A 144 -1.36 -5.37 6.90
CA VAL A 144 -2.78 -5.50 7.27
C VAL A 144 -3.15 -6.97 7.37
N LYS A 145 -2.76 -7.79 6.38
CA LYS A 145 -2.99 -9.22 6.39
C LYS A 145 -2.27 -9.90 7.57
N ALA A 146 -0.95 -9.66 7.71
CA ALA A 146 -0.15 -10.27 8.76
C ALA A 146 -0.63 -9.90 10.18
N SER A 147 -1.06 -8.66 10.40
CA SER A 147 -1.50 -8.18 11.72
C SER A 147 -2.95 -8.50 12.09
N SER A 148 -3.71 -9.13 11.17
CA SER A 148 -5.07 -9.58 11.44
C SER A 148 -5.09 -10.70 12.49
N ASN A 149 -6.26 -10.95 13.09
CA ASN A 149 -6.42 -12.01 14.10
C ASN A 149 -6.10 -13.41 13.57
N GLN A 150 -6.24 -13.62 12.26
CA GLN A 150 -5.93 -14.88 11.57
C GLN A 150 -4.61 -14.82 10.78
N GLY A 151 -3.86 -13.72 10.88
CA GLY A 151 -2.68 -13.40 10.08
C GLY A 151 -1.50 -14.33 10.27
N VAL A 152 -0.34 -13.79 10.67
CA VAL A 152 0.78 -14.65 11.08
C VAL A 152 0.49 -15.26 12.45
N GLN A 153 0.94 -16.49 12.68
CA GLN A 153 0.64 -17.21 13.94
C GLN A 153 1.38 -16.65 15.16
N ASP A 154 2.60 -16.13 14.98
CA ASP A 154 3.38 -15.52 16.06
C ASP A 154 2.79 -14.14 16.45
N GLU A 155 2.37 -14.01 17.71
CA GLU A 155 1.72 -12.80 18.21
C GLU A 155 2.63 -11.57 18.22
N ARG A 156 3.92 -11.75 18.52
CA ARG A 156 4.89 -10.66 18.52
C ARG A 156 5.08 -10.12 17.10
N LEU A 157 5.12 -11.01 16.11
CA LEU A 157 5.19 -10.63 14.71
C LEU A 157 3.90 -9.96 14.22
N ARG A 158 2.72 -10.41 14.65
CA ARG A 158 1.44 -9.72 14.37
C ARG A 158 1.44 -8.29 14.93
N PHE A 159 1.84 -8.14 16.18
CA PHE A 159 1.90 -6.84 16.84
C PHE A 159 2.89 -5.92 16.13
N TRP A 160 4.11 -6.41 15.86
CA TRP A 160 5.10 -5.67 15.11
C TRP A 160 4.59 -5.24 13.73
N ALA A 161 3.93 -6.14 13.00
CA ALA A 161 3.36 -5.81 11.69
C ALA A 161 2.32 -4.68 11.80
N ARG A 162 1.51 -4.67 12.86
CA ARG A 162 0.55 -3.59 13.12
C ARG A 162 1.24 -2.25 13.34
N GLU A 163 2.28 -2.22 14.16
CA GLU A 163 3.02 -1.00 14.51
C GLU A 163 3.66 -0.33 13.27
N LYS A 164 4.07 -1.12 12.27
CA LYS A 164 4.68 -0.58 11.04
C LYS A 164 3.69 0.11 10.10
N ILE A 165 2.39 -0.18 10.17
CA ILE A 165 1.39 0.34 9.23
C ILE A 165 1.41 1.87 9.16
N SER A 166 1.48 2.57 10.30
CA SER A 166 1.46 4.05 10.28
C SER A 166 2.69 4.64 9.57
N SER A 167 3.86 4.01 9.72
CA SER A 167 5.08 4.46 9.02
C SER A 167 5.00 4.21 7.52
N LEU A 168 4.41 3.08 7.10
CA LEU A 168 4.21 2.74 5.69
C LEU A 168 3.17 3.67 5.02
N GLN A 169 2.14 4.09 5.77
CA GLN A 169 1.18 5.08 5.28
C GLN A 169 1.83 6.46 5.10
N ARG A 170 2.65 6.91 6.06
CA ARG A 170 3.41 8.18 5.92
C ARG A 170 4.34 8.16 4.72
N ASN A 171 4.94 7.00 4.47
CA ASN A 171 5.75 6.73 3.31
C ASN A 171 4.93 6.92 2.01
N LEU A 172 3.80 6.22 1.88
CA LEU A 172 2.89 6.36 0.74
C LEU A 172 2.47 7.82 0.50
N ASP A 173 2.03 8.51 1.57
CA ASP A 173 1.60 9.91 1.53
C ASP A 173 2.70 10.84 1.03
N GLU A 174 3.96 10.59 1.40
CA GLU A 174 5.10 11.40 0.98
C GLU A 174 5.31 11.31 -0.53
N VAL A 175 5.23 10.11 -1.11
CA VAL A 175 5.42 9.89 -2.55
C VAL A 175 4.26 10.46 -3.35
N GLN A 176 3.02 10.27 -2.89
CA GLN A 176 1.82 10.79 -3.55
C GLN A 176 1.76 12.33 -3.60
N LYS A 177 2.48 13.02 -2.71
CA LYS A 177 2.58 14.48 -2.71
C LYS A 177 3.61 15.04 -3.68
N ILE A 178 4.47 14.20 -4.25
CA ILE A 178 5.47 14.63 -5.24
C ILE A 178 4.73 14.97 -6.54
N LYS A 179 4.82 16.24 -6.92
CA LYS A 179 4.30 16.74 -8.19
C LYS A 179 5.45 16.78 -9.20
N LEU A 180 5.17 16.28 -10.39
CA LEU A 180 6.05 16.39 -11.56
C LEU A 180 5.66 17.61 -12.38
#